data_AF-A0A1F9FFI3-F1
#
_entry.id   AF-A0A1F9FFI3-F1
#
_cell.length_a   1.000
_cell.length_b   1.000
_cell.length_c   1.000
_cell.angle_alpha   90.00
_cell.angle_beta   90.00
_cell.angle_gamma   90.00
#
_symmetry.space_group_name_H-M   'P 1'
#
loop_
_entity.id
_entity.type
_entity.pdbx_description
1 polymer ?
#
loop_
_entity_poly.entity_id
_entity_poly.type
_entity_poly.pdbx_seq_one_letter_code
_entity_poly.pdbx_strand_id
1 'polypeptide(L)'
;MRLIAGATLLVSGALVLVAQACANPAATEPLPEAGSLEDFVEGAQPVLAARCASPTCHGSPERPLSLYAPRRYRIDPARTWVDEPLTEDELWHNYWQTAVFLEGIEHAPESLLLLLPLSARAGGAGHADTDVFLDTGDWDYRRLSSWIEAVLAG
;
A
#
# COMPACT_ATOMS: atom_id res chain seq x y z
N MET A 1 3.96 -43.37 -52.80
CA MET A 1 5.40 -43.39 -52.46
C MET A 1 6.07 -42.22 -53.18
N ARG A 2 6.30 -41.10 -52.49
CA ARG A 2 7.04 -39.94 -53.03
C ARG A 2 8.00 -39.46 -51.96
N LEU A 3 9.29 -39.58 -52.26
CA LEU A 3 10.42 -39.01 -51.54
C LEU A 3 10.45 -37.50 -51.82
N ILE A 4 10.50 -36.66 -50.79
CA ILE A 4 10.90 -35.26 -50.94
C ILE A 4 12.08 -35.01 -50.01
N ALA A 5 13.16 -34.60 -50.66
CA ALA A 5 14.49 -34.36 -50.12
C ALA A 5 14.51 -33.18 -49.15
N GLY A 6 15.34 -33.31 -48.12
CA GLY A 6 15.60 -32.28 -47.14
C GLY A 6 16.39 -31.11 -47.72
N ALA A 7 16.11 -29.93 -47.19
CA ALA A 7 16.98 -28.76 -47.26
C ALA A 7 17.35 -28.38 -45.84
N THR A 8 18.55 -28.78 -45.43
CA THR A 8 19.18 -28.37 -44.17
C THR A 8 19.75 -26.96 -44.38
N LEU A 9 19.09 -25.92 -43.87
CA LEU A 9 19.66 -24.59 -43.82
C LEU A 9 20.41 -24.42 -42.49
N LEU A 10 21.74 -24.42 -42.58
CA LEU A 10 22.64 -23.95 -41.54
C LEU A 10 22.54 -22.42 -41.47
N VAL A 11 21.92 -21.89 -40.40
CA VAL A 11 22.04 -20.47 -40.04
C VAL A 11 22.95 -20.37 -38.83
N SER A 12 24.23 -20.14 -39.11
CA SER A 12 25.21 -19.66 -38.14
C SER A 12 25.18 -18.14 -38.13
N GLY A 13 25.03 -17.54 -36.96
CA GLY A 13 25.49 -16.17 -36.72
C GLY A 13 24.42 -15.19 -36.21
N ALA A 14 24.27 -15.12 -34.88
CA ALA A 14 24.01 -13.89 -34.13
C ALA A 14 24.24 -14.18 -32.65
N LEU A 15 25.51 -14.31 -32.27
CA LEU A 15 25.95 -14.50 -30.89
C LEU A 15 26.13 -13.12 -30.23
N VAL A 16 25.41 -12.92 -29.13
CA VAL A 16 25.73 -12.03 -27.98
C VAL A 16 25.63 -10.52 -28.20
N LEU A 17 24.51 -9.96 -27.75
CA LEU A 17 24.41 -8.61 -27.18
C LEU A 17 23.20 -8.54 -26.21
N VAL A 18 23.20 -9.41 -25.18
CA VAL A 18 22.20 -9.40 -24.10
C VAL A 18 22.93 -9.36 -22.75
N ALA A 19 23.60 -8.25 -22.44
CA ALA A 19 24.36 -8.14 -21.19
C ALA A 19 24.45 -6.73 -20.58
N GLN A 20 23.58 -5.79 -20.97
CA GLN A 20 23.64 -4.39 -20.48
C GLN A 20 22.27 -3.80 -20.11
N ALA A 21 21.25 -4.64 -19.90
CA ALA A 21 19.93 -4.21 -19.43
C ALA A 21 19.63 -4.62 -17.99
N CYS A 22 20.64 -5.01 -17.21
CA CYS A 22 20.55 -4.86 -15.76
C CYS A 22 20.63 -3.37 -15.48
N ALA A 23 19.50 -2.70 -15.70
CA ALA A 23 19.27 -1.31 -15.39
C ALA A 23 19.85 -1.05 -14.02
N ASN A 24 20.70 -0.02 -13.95
CA ASN A 24 21.09 0.59 -12.70
C ASN A 24 19.78 0.80 -11.92
N PRO A 25 19.56 0.13 -10.78
CA PRO A 25 18.36 0.41 -10.00
C PRO A 25 18.41 1.92 -9.77
N ALA A 26 17.38 2.63 -10.25
CA ALA A 26 17.27 4.05 -9.97
C ALA A 26 17.51 4.20 -8.46
N ALA A 27 18.35 5.17 -8.08
CA ALA A 27 18.57 5.43 -6.67
C ALA A 27 17.20 5.47 -6.00
N THR A 28 16.98 4.55 -5.07
CA THR A 28 15.74 4.52 -4.31
C THR A 28 15.87 5.72 -3.39
N GLU A 29 15.23 6.82 -3.77
CA GLU A 29 15.07 7.94 -2.85
C GLU A 29 14.44 7.36 -1.57
N PRO A 30 15.02 7.64 -0.40
CA PRO A 30 14.42 7.19 0.85
C PRO A 30 13.01 7.76 0.91
N LEU A 31 12.05 6.91 1.32
CA LEU A 31 10.70 7.40 1.60
C LEU A 31 10.80 8.54 2.62
N PRO A 32 9.98 9.59 2.48
CA PRO A 32 9.93 10.64 3.48
C PRO A 32 9.69 10.02 4.86
N GLU A 33 10.38 10.52 5.89
CA GLU A 33 10.14 10.08 7.26
C GLU A 33 8.70 10.45 7.63
N ALA A 34 7.80 9.47 7.65
CA ALA A 34 6.38 9.67 7.92
C ALA A 34 6.09 9.83 9.44
N GLY A 35 6.85 10.68 10.11
CA GLY A 35 6.82 10.86 11.56
C GLY A 35 7.37 9.64 12.32
N SER A 36 7.08 9.55 13.62
CA SER A 36 7.48 8.39 14.43
C SER A 36 6.44 7.27 14.35
N LEU A 37 6.88 6.03 14.60
CA LEU A 37 5.95 4.90 14.75
C LEU A 37 4.94 5.15 15.88
N GLU A 38 5.36 5.83 16.95
CA GLU A 38 4.49 6.16 18.09
C GLU A 38 3.33 7.08 17.65
N ASP A 39 3.63 8.15 16.90
CA ASP A 39 2.59 9.03 16.34
C ASP A 39 1.63 8.29 15.41
N PHE A 40 2.14 7.33 14.64
CA PHE A 40 1.30 6.48 13.77
C PHE A 40 0.38 5.55 14.59
N VAL A 41 0.92 4.90 15.62
CA VAL A 41 0.19 3.98 16.50
C VAL A 41 -0.93 4.72 17.25
N GLU A 42 -0.66 5.95 17.69
CA GLU A 42 -1.63 6.78 18.37
C GLU A 42 -2.61 7.47 17.41
N GLY A 43 -2.17 7.87 16.22
CA GLY A 43 -2.98 8.61 15.25
C GLY A 43 -3.75 7.70 14.30
N ALA A 44 -3.05 7.16 13.31
CA ALA A 44 -3.63 6.52 12.13
C ALA A 44 -4.00 5.06 12.34
N GLN A 45 -3.18 4.28 13.05
CA GLN A 45 -3.36 2.83 13.18
C GLN A 45 -4.76 2.41 13.69
N PRO A 46 -5.37 3.06 14.70
CA PRO A 46 -6.70 2.70 15.18
C PRO A 46 -7.78 2.89 14.10
N VAL A 47 -7.67 3.95 13.29
CA VAL A 47 -8.61 4.25 12.19
C VAL A 47 -8.46 3.18 11.10
N LEU A 48 -7.22 2.92 10.67
CA LEU A 48 -6.92 1.93 9.64
C LEU A 48 -7.38 0.53 10.04
N ALA A 49 -7.12 0.12 11.28
CA ALA A 49 -7.54 -1.18 11.80
C ALA A 49 -9.07 -1.33 11.84
N ALA A 50 -9.78 -0.30 12.27
CA ALA A 50 -11.24 -0.35 12.42
C ALA A 50 -11.98 -0.27 11.07
N ARG A 51 -11.49 0.58 10.16
CA ARG A 51 -12.24 0.97 8.95
C ARG A 51 -11.71 0.34 7.66
N CYS A 52 -10.42 0.04 7.58
CA CYS A 52 -9.76 -0.32 6.33
C CYS A 52 -9.28 -1.78 6.29
N ALA A 53 -8.85 -2.33 7.44
CA ALA A 53 -8.26 -3.67 7.55
C ALA A 53 -9.28 -4.84 7.49
N SER A 54 -10.45 -4.62 6.88
CA SER A 54 -11.41 -5.70 6.67
C SER A 54 -10.85 -6.71 5.63
N PRO A 55 -11.18 -8.01 5.74
CA PRO A 55 -10.62 -9.05 4.86
C PRO A 55 -10.93 -8.82 3.37
N THR A 56 -12.06 -8.19 3.08
CA THR A 56 -12.50 -7.88 1.72
C THR A 56 -11.87 -6.60 1.17
N CYS A 57 -11.37 -5.71 2.03
CA CYS A 57 -10.71 -4.45 1.66
C CYS A 57 -9.19 -4.63 1.74
N HIS A 58 -8.54 -4.10 2.78
CA HIS A 58 -7.08 -4.08 2.93
C HIS A 58 -6.53 -5.11 3.92
N GLY A 59 -7.39 -5.94 4.52
CA GLY A 59 -6.95 -6.93 5.51
C GLY A 59 -6.11 -8.06 4.91
N SER A 60 -6.25 -8.40 3.63
CA SER A 60 -5.51 -9.53 3.04
C SER A 60 -4.06 -9.16 2.70
N PRO A 61 -3.08 -10.04 2.98
CA PRO A 61 -1.67 -9.81 2.61
C PRO A 61 -1.43 -9.79 1.09
N GLU A 62 -2.41 -10.22 0.29
CA GLU A 62 -2.35 -10.16 -1.18
C GLU A 62 -2.75 -8.79 -1.74
N ARG A 63 -3.20 -7.86 -0.89
CA ARG A 63 -3.62 -6.52 -1.29
C ARG A 63 -2.41 -5.59 -1.43
N PRO A 64 -2.38 -4.70 -2.44
CA PRO A 64 -1.29 -3.74 -2.60
C PRO A 64 -1.08 -2.85 -1.36
N LEU A 65 -2.16 -2.40 -0.74
CA LEU A 65 -2.17 -1.88 0.63
C LEU A 65 -2.71 -2.98 1.53
N SER A 66 -1.81 -3.67 2.23
CA SER A 66 -2.16 -4.70 3.21
C SER A 66 -2.00 -4.16 4.63
N LEU A 67 -3.03 -4.34 5.44
CA LEU A 67 -3.12 -3.80 6.80
C LEU A 67 -3.48 -4.91 7.78
N TYR A 68 -2.67 -5.05 8.83
CA TYR A 68 -2.94 -5.97 9.93
C TYR A 68 -3.75 -5.29 11.04
N ALA A 69 -4.59 -6.07 11.71
CA ALA A 69 -5.39 -5.61 12.85
C ALA A 69 -5.75 -6.77 13.79
N PRO A 70 -6.06 -6.49 15.08
CA PRO A 70 -6.62 -7.49 15.97
C PRO A 70 -7.88 -8.13 15.37
N ARG A 71 -8.05 -9.44 15.55
CA ARG A 71 -9.16 -10.21 14.97
C ARG A 71 -9.29 -10.06 13.44
N ARG A 72 -8.18 -9.84 12.74
CA ARG A 72 -8.06 -9.84 11.28
C ARG A 72 -6.91 -10.74 10.86
N TYR A 73 -6.51 -10.66 9.59
CA TYR A 73 -5.25 -11.23 9.13
C TYR A 73 -4.07 -10.63 9.89
N ARG A 74 -3.02 -11.42 9.97
CA ARG A 74 -1.80 -11.18 10.73
C ARG A 74 -0.59 -11.56 9.87
N ILE A 75 0.59 -11.08 10.24
CA ILE A 75 1.83 -11.47 9.56
C ILE A 75 2.09 -12.97 9.73
N ASP A 76 1.79 -13.51 10.92
CA ASP A 76 1.75 -14.95 11.20
C ASP A 76 0.33 -15.49 10.93
N PRO A 77 0.13 -16.31 9.88
CA PRO A 77 -1.19 -16.84 9.56
C PRO A 77 -1.82 -17.64 10.71
N ALA A 78 -1.02 -18.25 11.59
CA ALA A 78 -1.53 -19.00 12.74
C ALA A 78 -2.22 -18.11 13.80
N ARG A 79 -1.96 -16.80 13.78
CA ARG A 79 -2.55 -15.80 14.68
C ARG A 79 -3.73 -15.05 14.05
N THR A 80 -4.08 -15.40 12.82
CA THR A 80 -5.23 -14.80 12.13
C THR A 80 -6.51 -15.02 12.94
N TRP A 81 -7.32 -13.96 13.06
CA TRP A 81 -8.55 -13.90 13.88
C TRP A 81 -8.37 -13.92 15.40
N VAL A 82 -7.14 -13.95 15.92
CA VAL A 82 -6.87 -13.84 17.37
C VAL A 82 -7.07 -12.39 17.83
N ASP A 83 -7.71 -12.23 18.98
CA ASP A 83 -7.94 -10.93 19.64
C ASP A 83 -6.78 -10.60 20.58
N GLU A 84 -5.71 -10.08 20.00
CA GLU A 84 -4.51 -9.69 20.72
C GLU A 84 -3.88 -8.46 20.04
N PRO A 85 -3.06 -7.68 20.77
CA PRO A 85 -2.33 -6.58 20.18
C PRO A 85 -1.49 -7.00 18.96
N LEU A 86 -1.28 -6.05 18.05
CA LEU A 86 -0.34 -6.21 16.96
C LEU A 86 1.09 -6.33 17.49
N THR A 87 1.92 -7.13 16.82
CA THR A 87 3.36 -7.13 17.09
C THR A 87 4.00 -5.85 16.55
N GLU A 88 5.21 -5.55 17.00
CA GLU A 88 5.98 -4.43 16.50
C GLU A 88 6.20 -4.52 14.97
N ASP A 89 6.51 -5.71 14.45
CA ASP A 89 6.65 -5.95 13.01
C ASP A 89 5.37 -5.64 12.22
N GLU A 90 4.20 -5.96 12.77
CA GLU A 90 2.91 -5.66 12.14
C GLU A 90 2.60 -4.16 12.15
N LEU A 91 2.98 -3.46 13.22
CA LEU A 91 2.87 -2.02 13.32
C LEU A 91 3.80 -1.33 12.31
N TRP A 92 5.05 -1.77 12.21
CA TRP A 92 5.99 -1.26 11.20
C TRP A 92 5.54 -1.54 9.78
N HIS A 93 4.98 -2.72 9.51
CA HIS A 93 4.40 -3.04 8.21
C HIS A 93 3.29 -2.04 7.84
N ASN A 94 2.30 -1.86 8.73
CA ASN A 94 1.21 -0.93 8.50
C ASN A 94 1.71 0.52 8.34
N TYR A 95 2.70 0.92 9.14
CA TYR A 95 3.34 2.23 9.05
C TYR A 95 3.92 2.46 7.64
N TRP A 96 4.79 1.57 7.16
CA TRP A 96 5.44 1.73 5.86
C TRP A 96 4.46 1.64 4.67
N GLN A 97 3.48 0.75 4.76
CA GLN A 97 2.40 0.65 3.77
C GLN A 97 1.55 1.91 3.69
N THR A 98 1.43 2.65 4.80
CA THR A 98 0.67 3.90 4.87
C THR A 98 1.54 5.09 4.42
N ALA A 99 2.80 5.13 4.84
CA ALA A 99 3.74 6.21 4.57
C ALA A 99 3.94 6.50 3.07
N VAL A 100 3.89 5.47 2.22
CA VAL A 100 4.04 5.63 0.76
C VAL A 100 2.99 6.55 0.13
N PHE A 101 1.80 6.67 0.74
CA PHE A 101 0.74 7.56 0.26
C PHE A 101 0.93 9.03 0.66
N LEU A 102 2.04 9.34 1.33
CA LEU A 102 2.46 10.69 1.69
C LEU A 102 3.59 11.19 0.79
N GLU A 103 4.09 10.35 -0.12
CA GLU A 103 5.16 10.74 -1.04
C GLU A 103 4.68 11.82 -2.02
N GLY A 104 5.36 12.96 -2.02
CA GLY A 104 5.13 14.04 -2.99
C GLY A 104 3.86 14.87 -2.79
N ILE A 105 3.18 14.73 -1.65
CA ILE A 105 2.03 15.61 -1.29
C ILE A 105 2.49 16.77 -0.41
N GLU A 106 1.81 17.91 -0.53
CA GLU A 106 2.08 19.11 0.29
C GLU A 106 1.00 19.31 1.36
N HIS A 107 -0.20 18.78 1.12
CA HIS A 107 -1.34 18.95 2.02
C HIS A 107 -2.07 17.63 2.26
N ALA A 108 -2.54 17.41 3.50
CA ALA A 108 -3.20 16.17 3.87
C ALA A 108 -4.37 15.77 2.94
N PRO A 109 -5.27 16.67 2.51
CA PRO A 109 -6.36 16.32 1.60
C PRO A 109 -5.92 15.81 0.22
N GLU A 110 -4.63 15.94 -0.14
CA GLU A 110 -4.08 15.39 -1.39
C GLU A 110 -3.73 13.90 -1.26
N SER A 111 -3.60 13.39 -0.03
CA SER A 111 -3.28 11.99 0.19
C SER A 111 -4.41 11.07 -0.29
N LEU A 112 -4.05 10.02 -1.02
CA LEU A 112 -4.98 8.98 -1.42
C LEU A 112 -5.57 8.22 -0.23
N LEU A 113 -4.92 8.27 0.95
CA LEU A 113 -5.48 7.73 2.20
C LEU A 113 -6.71 8.47 2.70
N LEU A 114 -6.92 9.72 2.28
CA LEU A 114 -8.10 10.51 2.58
C LEU A 114 -9.05 10.59 1.38
N LEU A 115 -8.51 10.79 0.17
CA LEU A 115 -9.32 10.99 -1.02
C LEU A 115 -10.13 9.76 -1.42
N LEU A 116 -9.52 8.57 -1.46
CA LEU A 116 -10.20 7.34 -1.88
C LEU A 116 -11.33 6.91 -0.93
N PRO A 117 -11.13 6.86 0.40
CA PRO A 117 -12.20 6.46 1.31
C PRO A 117 -13.31 7.51 1.49
N LEU A 118 -13.10 8.75 1.08
CA LEU A 118 -14.07 9.83 1.22
C LEU A 118 -15.11 9.81 0.09
N SER A 119 -16.36 10.09 0.46
CA SER A 119 -17.46 10.24 -0.49
C SER A 119 -17.17 11.26 -1.59
N ALA A 120 -17.52 10.91 -2.83
CA ALA A 120 -17.44 11.83 -3.96
C ALA A 120 -18.28 13.11 -3.74
N ARG A 121 -19.36 13.04 -2.95
CA ARG A 121 -20.19 14.22 -2.61
C ARG A 121 -19.48 15.18 -1.66
N ALA A 122 -18.53 14.67 -0.87
CA ALA A 122 -17.69 15.45 0.03
C ALA A 122 -16.35 15.84 -0.61
N GLY A 123 -16.19 15.64 -1.92
CA GLY A 123 -14.97 15.97 -2.66
C GLY A 123 -13.92 14.87 -2.69
N GLY A 124 -14.25 13.66 -2.22
CA GLY A 124 -13.37 12.49 -2.37
C GLY A 124 -13.34 11.95 -3.80
N ALA A 125 -12.44 11.00 -4.02
CA ALA A 125 -12.33 10.25 -5.28
C ALA A 125 -13.31 9.05 -5.35
N GLY A 126 -13.89 8.66 -4.20
CA GLY A 126 -14.74 7.49 -4.07
C GLY A 126 -13.95 6.19 -4.07
N HIS A 127 -14.45 5.21 -3.32
CA HIS A 127 -13.86 3.86 -3.23
C HIS A 127 -14.74 2.87 -3.99
N ALA A 128 -14.13 1.87 -4.63
CA ALA A 128 -14.80 0.98 -5.59
C ALA A 128 -16.14 0.36 -5.11
N ASP A 129 -16.27 0.05 -3.82
CA ASP A 129 -17.42 -0.68 -3.28
C ASP A 129 -18.30 0.15 -2.31
N THR A 130 -17.73 1.13 -1.60
CA THR A 130 -18.47 2.01 -0.66
C THR A 130 -17.60 3.15 -0.15
N ASP A 131 -18.22 4.28 0.18
CA ASP A 131 -17.56 5.32 0.96
C ASP A 131 -17.27 4.81 2.38
N VAL A 132 -16.05 5.05 2.89
CA VAL A 132 -15.67 4.77 4.29
C VAL A 132 -15.98 5.98 5.16
N PHE A 133 -15.76 7.18 4.63
CA PHE A 133 -16.09 8.47 5.24
C PHE A 133 -17.13 9.18 4.38
N LEU A 134 -18.24 9.58 5.00
CA LEU A 134 -19.31 10.28 4.27
C LEU A 134 -18.99 11.76 4.05
N ASP A 135 -18.23 12.37 4.96
CA ASP A 135 -17.78 13.75 4.91
C ASP A 135 -16.48 13.94 5.71
N THR A 136 -15.90 15.14 5.60
CA THR A 136 -14.65 15.53 6.28
C THR A 136 -14.83 15.87 7.76
N GLY A 137 -16.06 15.89 8.26
CA GLY A 137 -16.41 16.08 9.67
C GLY A 137 -16.36 14.77 10.48
N ASP A 138 -16.35 13.61 9.82
CA ASP A 138 -16.14 12.30 10.45
C ASP A 138 -14.91 12.35 11.37
N TRP A 139 -15.06 11.83 12.58
CA TRP A 139 -14.01 11.91 13.58
C TRP A 139 -12.78 11.08 13.19
N ASP A 140 -12.98 9.91 12.57
CA ASP A 140 -11.90 9.05 12.09
C ASP A 140 -11.18 9.70 10.90
N TYR A 141 -11.92 10.36 10.00
CA TYR A 141 -11.33 11.14 8.90
C TYR A 141 -10.41 12.23 9.45
N ARG A 142 -10.90 13.03 10.40
CA ARG A 142 -10.11 14.11 11.00
C ARG A 142 -8.90 13.60 11.75
N ARG A 143 -9.02 12.48 12.47
CA ARG A 143 -7.88 11.86 13.17
C ARG A 143 -6.79 11.44 12.18
N LEU A 144 -7.17 10.80 11.08
CA LEU A 144 -6.21 10.43 10.04
C LEU A 144 -5.60 11.66 9.36
N SER A 145 -6.42 12.68 9.06
CA SER A 145 -5.95 13.96 8.50
C SER A 145 -4.95 14.67 9.41
N SER A 146 -5.22 14.75 10.71
CA SER A 146 -4.32 15.39 11.68
C SER A 146 -3.00 14.64 11.82
N TRP A 147 -3.00 13.30 11.73
CA TRP A 147 -1.75 12.54 11.68
C TRP A 147 -0.94 12.90 10.41
N ILE A 148 -1.57 12.95 9.24
CA ILE A 148 -0.90 13.34 7.99
C ILE A 148 -0.35 14.78 8.08
N GLU A 149 -1.13 15.72 8.60
CA GLU A 149 -0.68 17.10 8.79
C GLU A 149 0.52 17.20 9.73
N ALA A 150 0.53 16.43 10.83
CA ALA A 150 1.66 16.38 11.75
C ALA A 150 2.92 15.82 11.08
N VAL A 151 2.77 14.78 10.26
CA VAL A 151 3.87 14.21 9.46
C VAL A 151 4.43 15.24 8.48
N LEU A 152 3.57 15.96 7.76
CA LEU A 152 4.00 16.95 6.76
C LEU A 152 4.63 18.21 7.39
N ALA A 153 4.42 18.45 8.68
CA ALA A 153 4.98 19.59 9.41
C ALA A 153 6.34 19.30 10.07
N GLY A 154 6.74 18.03 10.16
CA GLY A 154 8.03 17.57 10.69
C GLY A 154 9.13 17.58 9.65
#